data_AF-A0A151CGP4-F1
#
_entry.id   AF-A0A151CGP4-F1
#
_cell.length_a   1.000
_cell.length_b   1.000
_cell.length_c   1.000
_cell.angle_alpha   90.00
_cell.angle_beta   90.00
_cell.angle_gamma   90.00
#
_symmetry.space_group_name_H-M   'P 1'
#
loop_
_entity.id
_entity.type
_entity.pdbx_description
1 polymer ?
#
loop_
_entity_poly.entity_id
_entity_poly.type
_entity_poly.pdbx_seq_one_letter_code
_entity_poly.pdbx_strand_id
1 'polypeptide(L)'
;MAGVIESVIKNSPLGRWYIELTDTMKEDAEPVFCLDVYEYAEKIEEMGKEYGDEVEVIWSSDDNVTPEQINEVRMQMNAYEAEQEAQRENMEHMPDGTPNFNAE
;
A
#
# COMPACT_ATOMS: atom_id res chain seq x y z
N MET A 1 6.15 -18.36 -6.56
CA MET A 1 6.59 -18.28 -5.16
C MET A 1 6.23 -16.88 -4.72
N ALA A 2 5.58 -16.74 -3.59
CA ALA A 2 5.28 -15.42 -3.05
C ALA A 2 6.60 -14.67 -2.78
N GLY A 3 6.68 -13.42 -3.19
CA GLY A 3 7.76 -12.52 -2.78
C GLY A 3 7.62 -12.20 -1.29
N VAL A 4 8.73 -11.96 -0.59
CA VAL A 4 8.71 -11.53 0.82
C VAL A 4 9.39 -10.18 0.90
N ILE A 5 8.62 -9.16 1.28
CA ILE A 5 9.05 -7.77 1.36
C ILE A 5 9.03 -7.36 2.82
N GLU A 6 10.19 -6.91 3.33
CA GLU A 6 10.26 -6.28 4.64
C GLU A 6 9.84 -4.81 4.52
N SER A 7 8.93 -4.38 5.38
CA SER A 7 8.43 -3.01 5.48
C SER A 7 8.75 -2.47 6.87
N VAL A 8 9.63 -1.47 6.94
CA VAL A 8 10.09 -0.88 8.20
C VAL A 8 9.69 0.58 8.25
N ILE A 9 8.89 0.95 9.23
CA ILE A 9 8.63 2.37 9.52
C ILE A 9 9.89 2.94 10.17
N LYS A 10 10.39 4.06 9.66
CA LYS A 10 11.59 4.74 10.16
C LYS A 10 11.33 6.22 10.38
N ASN A 11 12.10 6.83 11.27
CA ASN A 11 12.05 8.26 11.54
C ASN A 11 13.14 9.00 10.76
N SER A 12 12.75 10.03 10.02
CA SER A 12 13.65 10.93 9.31
C SER A 12 14.32 11.91 10.28
N PRO A 13 15.54 12.40 9.99
CA PRO A 13 16.17 13.47 10.76
C PRO A 13 15.33 14.75 10.88
N LEU A 14 14.34 14.93 10.00
CA LEU A 14 13.40 16.06 10.02
C LEU A 14 12.18 15.82 10.94
N GLY A 15 12.12 14.67 11.63
CA GLY A 15 11.01 14.28 12.52
C GLY A 15 9.76 13.77 11.79
N ARG A 16 9.88 13.46 10.50
CA ARG A 16 8.81 12.81 9.72
C ARG A 16 9.07 11.33 9.58
N TRP A 17 8.03 10.52 9.55
CA TRP A 17 8.17 9.10 9.25
C TRP A 17 8.37 8.87 7.74
N TYR A 18 8.96 7.73 7.39
CA TYR A 18 8.97 7.16 6.05
C TYR A 18 8.94 5.63 6.18
N ILE A 19 8.60 4.92 5.10
CA ILE A 19 8.60 3.46 5.07
C ILE A 19 9.76 3.00 4.17
N GLU A 20 10.60 2.12 4.68
CA GLU A 20 11.65 1.45 3.92
C GLU A 20 11.16 0.05 3.52
N LEU A 21 11.23 -0.25 2.23
CA LEU A 21 10.89 -1.54 1.64
C LEU A 21 12.16 -2.25 1.21
N THR A 22 12.32 -3.51 1.62
CA THR A 22 13.44 -4.35 1.18
C THR A 22 12.93 -5.70 0.70
N ASP A 23 13.30 -6.09 -0.51
CA ASP A 23 13.00 -7.42 -1.06
C ASP A 23 13.95 -8.46 -0.47
N THR A 24 13.46 -9.32 0.42
CA THR A 24 14.28 -10.33 1.07
C THR A 24 14.62 -11.52 0.17
N MET A 25 13.97 -11.63 -1.00
CA MET A 25 14.25 -12.69 -1.97
C MET A 25 15.46 -12.38 -2.85
N LYS A 26 15.98 -11.15 -2.81
CA LYS A 26 17.13 -10.70 -3.58
C LYS A 26 18.32 -10.45 -2.64
N GLU A 27 19.46 -11.09 -2.92
CA GLU A 27 20.67 -10.95 -2.09
C GLU A 27 21.24 -9.52 -2.07
N ASP A 28 21.04 -8.75 -3.15
CA ASP A 28 21.50 -7.36 -3.30
C ASP A 28 20.32 -6.38 -3.49
N ALA A 29 19.22 -6.59 -2.76
CA ALA A 29 18.08 -5.67 -2.80
C ALA A 29 18.48 -4.27 -2.32
N GLU A 30 18.32 -3.27 -3.19
CA GLU A 30 18.40 -1.88 -2.77
C GLU A 30 17.11 -1.50 -2.03
N PRO A 31 17.22 -0.85 -0.85
CA PRO A 31 16.05 -0.41 -0.12
C PRO A 31 15.32 0.70 -0.89
N VAL A 32 14.00 0.58 -0.94
CA VAL A 32 13.12 1.58 -1.55
C VAL A 32 12.46 2.39 -0.44
N PHE A 33 12.51 3.71 -0.56
CA PHE A 33 11.96 4.62 0.45
C PHE A 33 10.65 5.22 -0.03
N CYS A 34 9.60 5.10 0.77
CA CYS A 34 8.28 5.64 0.52
C CYS A 34 7.98 6.73 1.56
N LEU A 35 7.62 7.93 1.09
CA LEU A 35 7.37 9.09 1.95
C LEU A 35 5.89 9.20 2.39
N ASP A 36 5.01 8.43 1.77
CA ASP A 36 3.61 8.31 2.12
C ASP A 36 3.04 6.93 1.76
N VAL A 37 1.76 6.71 2.09
CA VAL A 37 1.06 5.43 1.90
C VAL A 37 0.71 5.14 0.44
N TYR A 38 0.64 6.14 -0.43
CA TYR A 38 0.35 5.97 -1.85
C TYR A 38 1.60 5.49 -2.59
N GLU A 39 2.74 6.14 -2.33
CA GLU A 39 4.03 5.66 -2.82
C GLU A 39 4.31 4.23 -2.35
N TYR A 40 4.00 3.93 -1.09
CA TYR A 40 4.09 2.58 -0.55
C TYR A 40 3.25 1.58 -1.35
N ALA A 41 1.97 1.88 -1.61
CA ALA A 41 1.08 0.99 -2.33
C ALA A 41 1.56 0.74 -3.77
N GLU A 42 1.94 1.81 -4.49
CA GLU A 42 2.50 1.71 -5.83
C GLU A 42 3.77 0.84 -5.86
N LYS A 43 4.67 1.01 -4.89
CA LYS A 43 5.92 0.24 -4.83
C LYS A 43 5.70 -1.22 -4.48
N ILE A 44 4.77 -1.54 -3.59
CA ILE A 44 4.41 -2.93 -3.30
C ILE A 44 3.85 -3.62 -4.55
N GLU A 45 2.98 -2.96 -5.32
CA GLU A 45 2.48 -3.50 -6.59
C GLU A 45 3.60 -3.66 -7.63
N GLU A 46 4.50 -2.69 -7.74
CA GLU A 46 5.65 -2.79 -8.66
C GLU A 46 6.57 -3.97 -8.31
N MET A 47 6.90 -4.14 -7.03
CA MET A 47 7.72 -5.27 -6.56
C MET A 47 6.96 -6.60 -6.73
N GLY A 48 5.64 -6.60 -6.51
CA GLY A 48 4.80 -7.79 -6.64
C GLY A 48 4.71 -8.35 -8.07
N LYS A 49 4.83 -7.50 -9.10
CA LYS A 49 4.80 -7.95 -10.50
C LYS A 49 5.87 -8.99 -10.83
N GLU A 50 7.03 -8.94 -10.16
CA GLU A 50 8.09 -9.95 -10.34
C GLU A 50 7.70 -11.32 -9.77
N TYR A 51 6.75 -11.35 -8.84
CA TYR A 51 6.26 -12.52 -8.13
C TYR A 51 4.84 -12.94 -8.54
N GLY A 52 4.29 -12.35 -9.62
CA GLY A 52 2.93 -12.64 -10.08
C GLY A 52 1.85 -12.06 -9.17
N ASP A 53 2.12 -10.88 -8.60
CA ASP A 53 1.26 -10.13 -7.67
C ASP A 53 1.01 -10.86 -6.33
N GLU A 54 1.74 -11.94 -6.06
CA GLU A 54 1.71 -12.68 -4.79
C GLU A 54 2.89 -12.23 -3.93
N VAL A 55 2.64 -11.36 -2.95
CA VAL A 55 3.65 -10.88 -2.01
C VAL A 55 3.16 -10.96 -0.56
N GLU A 56 4.08 -11.33 0.33
CA GLU A 56 3.91 -11.26 1.77
C GLU A 56 4.73 -10.08 2.30
N VAL A 57 4.07 -9.18 3.03
CA VAL A 57 4.74 -8.02 3.63
C VAL A 57 4.90 -8.23 5.13
N ILE A 58 6.15 -8.17 5.60
CA ILE A 58 6.49 -8.26 7.02
C ILE A 58 6.67 -6.84 7.55
N TRP A 59 5.82 -6.45 8.50
CA TRP A 59 5.85 -5.11 9.08
C TRP A 59 6.65 -5.03 10.38
N SER A 60 7.47 -4.00 10.47
CA SER A 60 8.16 -3.61 11.71
C SER A 60 8.34 -2.09 11.79
N SER A 61 8.87 -1.62 12.91
CA SER A 61 9.21 -0.21 13.12
C SER A 61 10.55 -0.11 13.82
N ASP A 62 11.34 0.90 13.46
CA ASP A 62 12.61 1.20 14.10
C ASP A 62 12.42 1.75 15.53
N ASP A 63 13.42 1.58 16.38
CA ASP A 63 13.37 1.92 17.82
C ASP A 63 13.17 3.43 18.07
N ASN A 64 13.50 4.25 17.09
CA ASN A 64 13.42 5.72 17.16
C ASN A 64 12.10 6.31 16.62
N VAL A 65 11.15 5.46 16.21
CA VAL A 65 9.84 5.87 15.72
C VAL A 65 8.89 6.05 16.90
N THR A 66 8.19 7.18 16.94
CA THR A 66 7.25 7.44 18.04
C THR A 66 5.93 6.70 17.84
N PRO A 67 5.20 6.37 18.93
CA PRO A 67 3.87 5.77 18.82
C PRO A 67 2.88 6.60 18.00
N GLU A 68 3.01 7.94 18.05
CA GLU A 68 2.20 8.86 17.26
C GLU A 68 2.46 8.68 15.76
N GLN A 69 3.73 8.56 15.34
CA GLN A 69 4.09 8.30 13.95
C GLN A 69 3.55 6.96 13.46
N ILE A 70 3.66 5.90 14.27
CA ILE A 70 3.10 4.57 13.92
C ILE A 70 1.58 4.66 13.77
N ASN A 71 0.89 5.37 14.67
CA ASN A 71 -0.56 5.56 14.59
C ASN A 71 -0.95 6.39 13.37
N GLU A 72 -0.16 7.40 13.00
CA GLU A 72 -0.38 8.19 11.79
C GLU A 72 -0.33 7.31 10.54
N VAL A 73 0.71 6.49 10.39
CA VAL A 73 0.81 5.52 9.27
C VAL A 73 -0.41 4.61 9.23
N ARG A 74 -0.81 4.03 10.36
CA ARG A 74 -2.00 3.15 10.44
C ARG A 74 -3.29 3.86 10.00
N MET A 75 -3.48 5.10 10.43
CA MET A 75 -4.65 5.89 10.04
C MET A 75 -4.63 6.19 8.54
N GLN A 76 -3.48 6.53 7.97
CA GLN A 76 -3.34 6.79 6.54
C GLN A 76 -3.57 5.52 5.71
N MET A 77 -3.05 4.36 6.15
CA MET A 77 -3.29 3.07 5.47
C MET A 77 -4.78 2.69 5.49
N ASN A 78 -5.45 2.87 6.62
CA ASN A 78 -6.91 2.63 6.72
C ASN A 78 -7.70 3.57 5.80
N ALA A 79 -7.33 4.85 5.76
CA ALA A 79 -7.95 5.81 4.85
C ALA A 79 -7.76 5.41 3.39
N TYR A 80 -6.54 5.02 3.00
CA TYR A 80 -6.25 4.51 1.66
C TYR A 80 -7.12 3.30 1.31
N GLU A 81 -7.19 2.28 2.18
CA GLU A 81 -8.03 1.09 1.95
C GLU A 81 -9.52 1.46 1.77
N ALA A 82 -10.04 2.36 2.60
CA ALA A 82 -11.42 2.83 2.51
C ALA A 82 -11.69 3.60 1.20
N GLU A 83 -10.74 4.41 0.74
CA GLU A 83 -10.82 5.10 -0.55
C GLU A 83 -10.81 4.13 -1.73
N GLN A 84 -9.97 3.08 -1.67
CA GLN A 84 -9.91 2.05 -2.71
C GLN A 84 -11.17 1.17 -2.72
N GLU A 85 -11.78 0.89 -1.56
CA GLU A 85 -13.09 0.23 -1.48
C GLU A 85 -14.20 1.10 -2.08
N ALA A 86 -14.29 2.37 -1.68
CA ALA A 86 -15.30 3.29 -2.20
C ALA A 86 -15.18 3.48 -3.73
N GLN A 87 -13.95 3.53 -4.27
CA GLN A 87 -13.73 3.59 -5.71
C GLN A 87 -14.20 2.33 -6.44
N ARG A 88 -13.99 1.15 -5.85
CA ARG A 88 -14.49 -0.12 -6.39
C ARG A 88 -16.02 -0.17 -6.38
N GLU A 89 -16.65 0.17 -5.25
CA GLU A 89 -18.11 0.22 -5.13
C GLU A 89 -18.74 1.19 -6.13
N ASN A 90 -18.14 2.37 -6.32
CA ASN A 90 -18.64 3.38 -7.25
C ASN A 90 -18.51 2.92 -8.72
N MET A 91 -17.48 2.14 -9.06
CA MET A 91 -17.36 1.49 -10.38
C MET A 91 -18.38 0.38 -10.59
N GLU A 92 -18.72 -0.39 -9.55
CA GLU A 92 -19.73 -1.45 -9.62
C GLU A 92 -21.17 -0.92 -9.71
N HIS A 93 -21.42 0.32 -9.25
CA HIS A 93 -22.75 0.93 -9.23
C HIS A 93 -23.13 1.74 -10.48
N MET A 94 -22.42 1.57 -11.61
CA MET A 94 -22.89 2.15 -12.88
C MET A 94 -24.21 1.46 -13.28
N PRO A 95 -25.36 2.18 -13.32
CA PRO A 95 -26.60 1.60 -13.82
C PRO A 95 -26.36 1.24 -15.29
N ASP A 96 -26.46 -0.05 -15.61
CA ASP A 96 -26.45 -0.56 -16.98
C ASP A 96 -27.43 0.29 -17.80
N GLY A 97 -26.88 1.16 -18.65
CA GLY A 97 -27.58 2.24 -19.33
C GLY A 97 -28.50 1.75 -20.43
N THR A 98 -29.17 0.63 -20.22
CA THR A 98 -30.12 0.02 -21.13
C THR A 98 -31.51 0.59 -20.83
N PRO A 99 -31.98 1.63 -21.56
CA PRO A 99 -33.36 2.09 -21.43
C PRO A 99 -34.31 0.93 -21.75
N ASN A 100 -35.12 0.55 -20.77
CA ASN A 100 -36.15 -0.46 -20.92
C ASN A 100 -37.31 0.12 -21.76
N PHE A 101 -37.20 0.03 -23.09
CA PHE A 101 -38.27 0.36 -24.02
C PHE A 101 -39.27 -0.80 -24.13
N ASN A 102 -40.03 -1.07 -23.07
CA ASN A 102 -41.31 -1.75 -23.23
C ASN A 102 -42.35 -0.67 -23.52
N ALA A 103 -42.60 -0.46 -24.82
CA ALA A 103 -43.77 0.27 -25.29
C ALA A 103 -44.98 -0.67 -25.25
N GLU A 104 -46.02 -0.29 -24.49
CA GLU A 104 -47.40 -0.76 -24.68
C GLU A 104 -48.10 0.04 -25.79
#